data_AF-A0A819KR21-F1
#
_entry.id   AF-A0A819KR21-F1
#
_cell.length_a   1.000
_cell.length_b   1.000
_cell.length_c   1.000
_cell.angle_alpha   90.00
_cell.angle_beta   90.00
_cell.angle_gamma   90.00
#
_symmetry.space_group_name_H-M   'P 1'
#
loop_
_entity.id
_entity.type
_entity.pdbx_description
1 polymer ?
#
loop_
_entity_poly.entity_id
_entity_poly.type
_entity_poly.pdbx_seq_one_letter_code
_entity_poly.pdbx_strand_id
1 'polypeptide(L)'
;MGKVEAEFTLLTAEEAEKNPVGKGREGPQPLDEPNRPKTSFQWFTSPWKTFRYIVWRNFKWSIIIGIIIFIFVVCFLLILWSLPGELVRQITSHVFKTNTGKK
;
A
#
# COMPACT_ATOMS: atom_id res chain seq x y z
N MET A 1 7.81 -19.78 -22.22
CA MET A 1 8.48 -21.08 -22.12
C MET A 1 9.89 -20.89 -22.64
N GLY A 2 10.90 -20.94 -21.76
CA GLY A 2 12.28 -20.58 -22.08
C GLY A 2 12.99 -21.72 -22.78
N LYS A 3 13.47 -21.48 -24.01
CA LYS A 3 14.45 -22.33 -24.66
C LYS A 3 15.82 -21.91 -24.15
N VAL A 4 16.51 -22.82 -23.50
CA VAL A 4 17.91 -22.64 -23.10
C VAL A 4 18.72 -23.53 -24.03
N GLU A 5 19.52 -22.91 -24.89
CA GLU A 5 20.51 -23.61 -25.71
C GLU A 5 21.79 -23.71 -24.88
N ALA A 6 22.22 -24.93 -24.60
CA ALA A 6 23.43 -25.20 -23.84
C ALA A 6 24.43 -25.89 -24.78
N GLU A 7 25.58 -25.26 -24.98
CA GLU A 7 26.72 -25.83 -25.71
C GLU A 7 27.75 -26.36 -24.70
N PHE A 8 28.21 -27.60 -24.88
CA PHE A 8 29.22 -28.22 -24.02
C PHE A 8 30.53 -28.38 -24.79
N THR A 9 31.59 -27.72 -24.32
CA THR A 9 32.95 -27.91 -24.85
C THR A 9 33.75 -28.77 -23.88
N LEU A 10 34.24 -29.93 -24.35
CA LEU A 10 35.13 -30.80 -23.57
C LEU A 10 36.56 -30.28 -23.71
N LEU A 11 37.15 -29.86 -22.59
CA LEU A 11 38.54 -29.38 -22.50
C LEU A 11 39.40 -30.40 -21.75
N THR A 12 40.69 -30.42 -22.05
CA THR A 12 41.65 -31.24 -21.31
C THR A 12 41.95 -30.62 -19.93
N ALA A 13 42.44 -31.42 -18.98
CA ALA A 13 42.62 -30.97 -17.58
C ALA A 13 43.53 -29.73 -17.45
N GLU A 14 44.55 -29.61 -18.31
CA GLU A 14 45.48 -28.47 -18.31
C GLU A 14 44.82 -27.17 -18.82
N GLU A 15 43.86 -27.26 -19.74
CA GLU A 15 43.13 -26.10 -20.29
C GLU A 15 42.04 -25.62 -19.32
N ALA A 16 41.45 -26.53 -18.56
CA ALA A 16 40.45 -26.22 -17.53
C ALA A 16 41.04 -25.42 -16.36
N GLU A 17 42.31 -25.67 -15.99
CA GLU A 17 43.00 -24.94 -14.92
C GLU A 17 43.35 -23.50 -15.36
N LYS A 18 43.73 -23.31 -16.64
CA LYS A 18 44.06 -22.00 -17.20
C LYS A 18 42.85 -21.07 -17.34
N ASN A 19 41.66 -21.62 -17.58
CA ASN A 19 40.40 -20.88 -17.72
C ASN A 19 39.32 -21.46 -16.80
N PRO A 20 39.33 -21.14 -15.50
CA PRO A 20 38.38 -21.71 -14.54
C PRO A 20 36.95 -21.27 -14.86
N VAL A 21 36.10 -22.23 -15.18
CA VAL A 21 34.65 -22.04 -15.36
C VAL A 21 33.93 -21.95 -14.01
N GLY A 22 32.75 -21.34 -13.98
CA GLY A 22 31.94 -21.21 -12.75
C GLY A 22 32.16 -19.93 -11.94
N LYS A 23 32.99 -18.98 -12.40
CA LYS A 23 33.13 -17.64 -11.82
C LYS A 23 32.01 -16.67 -12.23
N GLY A 24 30.75 -17.12 -12.09
CA GLY A 24 29.59 -16.30 -12.46
C GLY A 24 29.70 -15.73 -13.87
N ARG A 25 29.78 -14.39 -13.98
CA ARG A 25 29.79 -13.65 -15.25
C ARG A 25 31.20 -13.35 -15.78
N GLU A 26 32.25 -13.78 -15.07
CA GLU A 26 33.67 -13.52 -15.40
C GLU A 26 34.39 -14.75 -15.99
N GLY A 27 33.68 -15.87 -16.18
CA GLY A 27 34.25 -17.06 -16.82
C GLY A 27 34.59 -16.83 -18.30
N PRO A 28 35.31 -17.78 -18.95
CA PRO A 28 35.79 -17.64 -20.33
C PRO A 28 34.67 -17.38 -21.37
N GLN A 29 33.41 -17.60 -21.01
CA GLN A 29 32.23 -17.15 -21.75
C GLN A 29 31.34 -16.27 -20.84
N PRO A 30 31.52 -14.94 -20.85
CA PRO A 30 30.69 -14.04 -20.07
C PRO A 30 29.26 -14.02 -20.62
N LEU A 31 28.27 -14.36 -19.78
CA LEU A 31 26.86 -14.21 -20.13
C LEU A 31 26.45 -12.73 -20.10
N ASP A 32 25.69 -12.31 -21.11
CA ASP A 32 25.08 -10.98 -21.18
C ASP A 32 24.23 -10.67 -19.94
N GLU A 33 24.14 -9.38 -19.61
CA GLU A 33 23.32 -8.93 -18.48
C GLU A 33 21.86 -9.31 -18.68
N PRO A 34 21.21 -9.97 -17.70
CA PRO A 34 19.79 -10.19 -17.80
C PRO A 34 19.10 -8.83 -17.97
N ASN A 35 18.21 -8.74 -18.95
CA ASN A 35 17.32 -7.59 -19.12
C ASN A 35 16.33 -7.55 -17.95
N ARG A 36 16.80 -7.10 -16.78
CA ARG A 36 15.98 -6.97 -15.59
C ARG A 36 15.14 -5.71 -15.73
N PRO A 37 13.80 -5.81 -15.73
CA PRO A 37 12.97 -4.64 -15.70
C PRO A 37 13.28 -3.84 -14.42
N LYS A 38 13.56 -2.54 -14.57
CA LYS A 38 13.89 -1.63 -13.45
C LYS A 38 12.84 -1.58 -12.34
N THR A 39 11.67 -2.17 -12.57
CA THR A 39 10.49 -2.11 -11.71
C THR A 39 10.48 -3.15 -10.58
N SER A 40 11.28 -4.22 -10.64
CA SER A 40 11.12 -5.35 -9.70
C SER A 40 11.52 -5.06 -8.25
N PHE A 41 12.30 -4.02 -7.96
CA PHE A 41 12.85 -3.78 -6.60
C PHE A 41 12.69 -2.35 -6.06
N GLN A 42 12.05 -1.44 -6.79
CA GLN A 42 12.01 -0.02 -6.38
C GLN A 42 11.20 0.24 -5.11
N TRP A 43 10.20 -0.59 -4.79
CA TRP A 43 9.39 -0.39 -3.59
C TRP A 43 10.14 -0.73 -2.29
N PHE A 44 11.12 -1.65 -2.35
CA PHE A 44 11.89 -2.08 -1.17
C PHE A 44 13.10 -1.17 -0.91
N THR A 45 13.74 -0.69 -1.98
CA THR A 45 14.90 0.21 -1.88
C THR A 45 14.52 1.67 -1.65
N SER A 46 13.30 2.06 -1.98
CA SER A 46 12.85 3.46 -1.91
C SER A 46 11.34 3.53 -1.61
N PRO A 47 10.91 3.14 -0.40
CA PRO A 47 9.50 3.08 -0.03
C PRO A 47 8.78 4.43 -0.22
N TRP A 48 9.44 5.56 0.04
CA TRP A 48 8.84 6.90 -0.08
C TRP A 48 8.51 7.32 -1.52
N LYS A 49 9.39 7.03 -2.49
CA LYS A 49 9.10 7.38 -3.91
C LYS A 49 8.02 6.48 -4.48
N THR A 50 8.03 5.20 -4.14
CA THR A 50 6.99 4.26 -4.59
C THR A 50 5.65 4.56 -3.95
N PHE A 51 5.62 4.90 -2.66
CA PHE A 51 4.41 5.36 -1.99
C PHE A 51 3.86 6.62 -2.67
N ARG A 52 4.67 7.66 -2.88
CA ARG A 52 4.24 8.87 -3.60
C ARG A 52 3.69 8.56 -5.00
N TYR A 53 4.31 7.65 -5.76
CA TYR A 53 3.86 7.28 -7.11
C TYR A 53 2.53 6.49 -7.10
N ILE A 54 2.39 5.53 -6.20
CA ILE A 54 1.14 4.75 -6.02
C ILE A 54 0.03 5.66 -5.52
N VAL A 55 0.33 6.50 -4.52
CA VAL A 55 -0.58 7.49 -3.96
C VAL A 55 -1.01 8.45 -5.06
N TRP A 56 -0.09 9.05 -5.82
CA TRP A 56 -0.42 10.00 -6.89
C TRP A 56 -1.36 9.44 -7.97
N ARG A 57 -1.27 8.13 -8.27
CA ARG A 57 -2.16 7.48 -9.24
C ARG A 57 -3.54 7.12 -8.67
N ASN A 58 -3.62 6.80 -7.37
CA ASN A 58 -4.85 6.38 -6.70
C ASN A 58 -5.55 7.51 -5.91
N PHE A 59 -4.91 8.67 -5.76
CA PHE A 59 -5.38 9.72 -4.84
C PHE A 59 -6.63 10.46 -5.29
N LYS A 60 -6.95 10.50 -6.59
CA LYS A 60 -8.16 11.21 -7.06
C LYS A 60 -9.41 10.67 -6.37
N TRP A 61 -9.55 9.35 -6.26
CA TRP A 61 -10.66 8.70 -5.58
C TRP A 61 -10.45 8.59 -4.07
N SER A 62 -9.22 8.38 -3.61
CA SER A 62 -8.93 8.25 -2.17
C SER A 62 -9.17 9.56 -1.41
N ILE A 63 -8.89 10.73 -2.00
CA ILE A 63 -9.22 12.03 -1.39
C ILE A 63 -10.73 12.19 -1.22
N ILE A 64 -11.51 11.84 -2.24
CA ILE A 64 -12.97 11.94 -2.21
C ILE A 64 -13.54 11.05 -1.11
N ILE A 65 -13.07 9.79 -1.02
CA ILE A 65 -13.47 8.85 0.04
C ILE A 65 -13.08 9.38 1.43
N GLY A 66 -11.87 9.93 1.56
CA GLY A 66 -11.41 10.54 2.81
C GLY A 66 -12.30 11.71 3.27
N ILE A 67 -12.70 12.58 2.34
CA ILE A 67 -13.62 13.70 2.63
C ILE A 67 -14.99 13.18 3.05
N ILE A 68 -15.53 12.17 2.37
CA ILE A 68 -16.82 11.56 2.73
C ILE A 68 -16.77 10.99 4.15
N ILE A 69 -15.74 10.20 4.46
CA ILE A 69 -15.56 9.63 5.80
C ILE A 69 -15.44 10.73 6.87
N PHE A 70 -14.68 11.79 6.58
CA PHE A 70 -14.54 12.92 7.49
C PHE A 70 -15.89 13.59 7.80
N ILE A 71 -16.72 13.83 6.78
CA ILE A 71 -18.07 14.39 6.96
C ILE A 71 -18.93 13.44 7.80
N PHE A 72 -18.87 12.14 7.54
CA PHE A 72 -19.62 11.15 8.33
C PHE A 72 -19.22 11.16 9.81
N VAL A 73 -17.92 11.23 10.11
CA VAL A 73 -17.43 11.30 11.49
C VAL A 73 -17.90 12.58 12.18
N VAL A 74 -17.81 13.73 11.51
CA VAL A 74 -18.28 15.01 12.08
C VAL A 74 -19.79 14.96 12.34
N CYS A 75 -20.58 14.48 11.38
CA CYS A 75 -22.02 14.30 11.59
C CYS A 75 -22.32 13.38 12.77
N PHE A 76 -21.59 12.25 12.89
CA PHE A 76 -21.79 11.32 13.99
C PHE A 76 -21.49 11.95 15.35
N LEU A 77 -20.39 12.70 15.47
CA LEU A 77 -20.03 13.41 16.70
C LEU A 77 -21.07 14.49 17.06
N LEU A 78 -21.56 15.24 16.07
CA LEU A 78 -22.60 16.25 16.27
C LEU A 78 -23.92 15.62 16.74
N ILE A 79 -24.29 14.47 16.20
CA ILE A 79 -25.47 13.71 16.65
C ILE A 79 -25.26 13.31 18.11
N LEU A 80 -24.14 12.67 18.45
CA LEU A 80 -23.86 12.27 19.84
C LEU A 80 -23.86 13.46 20.80
N TRP A 81 -23.38 14.61 20.35
CA TRP A 81 -23.32 15.82 21.16
C TRP A 81 -24.68 16.55 21.29
N SER A 82 -25.52 16.53 20.26
CA SER A 82 -26.82 17.23 20.24
C SER A 82 -27.98 16.43 20.86
N LEU A 83 -27.92 15.09 20.83
CA LEU A 83 -28.93 14.20 21.42
C LEU A 83 -29.27 14.48 22.90
N PRO A 84 -28.31 14.64 23.84
CA PRO A 84 -28.65 14.80 25.25
C PRO A 84 -29.41 16.11 25.53
N GLY A 85 -29.11 17.19 24.80
CA GLY A 85 -29.70 18.51 25.06
C GLY A 85 -31.20 18.58 24.76
N GLU A 86 -31.61 18.10 23.58
CA GLU A 86 -33.02 18.22 23.16
C GLU A 86 -33.93 17.23 23.90
N LEU A 87 -33.43 16.02 24.19
CA LEU A 87 -34.15 15.02 24.97
C LEU A 87 -34.46 15.51 26.39
N VAL A 88 -33.48 16.12 27.05
CA VAL A 88 -33.66 16.71 28.40
C VAL A 88 -34.70 17.82 28.37
N ARG A 89 -34.71 18.64 27.33
CA ARG A 89 -35.67 19.75 27.19
C ARG A 89 -37.10 19.25 27.02
N GLN A 90 -37.31 18.23 26.20
CA GLN A 90 -38.62 17.58 26.04
C GLN A 90 -39.10 16.92 27.33
N ILE A 91 -38.24 16.14 28.01
CA ILE A 91 -38.57 15.50 29.28
C ILE A 91 -38.94 16.55 30.33
N THR A 92 -38.13 17.61 30.47
CA THR A 92 -38.38 18.67 31.46
C THR A 92 -39.70 19.39 31.19
N SER A 93 -39.99 19.74 29.93
CA SER A 93 -41.27 20.38 29.58
C SER A 93 -42.48 19.49 29.85
N HIS A 94 -42.37 18.19 29.56
CA HIS A 94 -43.44 17.24 29.81
C HIS A 94 -43.64 17.03 31.32
N VAL A 95 -42.57 16.88 32.09
CA VAL A 95 -42.60 16.74 33.55
C VAL A 95 -43.18 18.00 34.19
N PHE A 96 -42.80 19.18 33.70
CA PHE A 96 -43.33 20.45 34.22
C PHE A 96 -44.84 20.53 34.00
N LYS A 97 -45.32 20.25 32.77
CA LYS A 97 -46.75 20.28 32.41
C LYS A 97 -47.59 19.30 33.23
N THR A 98 -47.08 18.10 33.51
CA THR A 98 -47.78 17.11 34.34
C THR A 98 -47.78 17.48 35.83
N ASN A 99 -46.78 18.24 36.29
CA ASN A 99 -46.71 18.72 37.67
C ASN A 99 -47.63 19.91 37.91
N THR A 100 -47.75 20.85 36.95
CA THR A 100 -48.64 22.02 37.08
C THR A 100 -50.12 21.63 37.04
N GLY A 101 -50.50 20.59 36.29
CA GLY A 101 -51.88 20.09 36.25
C GLY A 101 -52.28 19.16 37.40
N LYS A 102 -51.36 18.84 38.31
CA LYS A 102 -51.61 18.02 39.51
C LYS A 102 -51.72 18.84 40.81
N LYS A 103 -51.58 20.18 40.74
CA LYS A 103 -51.85 21.10 41.84
C LYS A 103 -53.27 21.65 41.77
#